data_AF-A0A6P3I5F5-F1
#
_entry.id   AF-A0A6P3I5F5-F1
#
_cell.length_a   1.000
_cell.length_b   1.000
_cell.length_c   1.000
_cell.angle_alpha   90.00
_cell.angle_beta   90.00
_cell.angle_gamma   90.00
#
_symmetry.space_group_name_H-M   'P 1'
#
loop_
_entity.id
_entity.type
_entity.pdbx_description
1 polymer ?
#
loop_
_entity_poly.entity_id
_entity_poly.type
_entity_poly.pdbx_seq_one_letter_code
_entity_poly.pdbx_strand_id
1 'polypeptide(L)'
;HHKGDKTSFSSRFGQGSIIGVHLDTWHGTLTFFKNRKCIGVAATQLQNKRFYPMVCSTAAKSSMKVIRSCASVTSLQYLCCFRLRQLRPGSGDTLEGLPLPPGLKQVLHHKLGWVLSMSRQPPAPSPAANGPEPRRCQRKRCRRT
;
A
#
# COMPACT_ATOMS: atom_id res chain seq x y z
N HIS A 1 -7.72 8.83 -8.95
CA HIS A 1 -8.96 8.96 -9.75
C HIS A 1 -10.10 8.41 -8.92
N HIS A 2 -11.04 9.25 -8.49
CA HIS A 2 -12.23 8.82 -7.74
C HIS A 2 -13.35 9.83 -8.03
N LYS A 3 -14.58 9.37 -8.30
CA LYS A 3 -15.73 10.23 -8.63
C LYS A 3 -15.49 11.26 -9.78
N GLY A 4 -14.61 10.92 -10.72
CA GLY A 4 -14.22 11.83 -11.81
C GLY A 4 -13.03 12.74 -11.47
N ASP A 5 -12.67 12.86 -10.20
CA ASP A 5 -11.59 13.73 -9.74
C ASP A 5 -10.22 13.06 -9.83
N LYS A 6 -9.21 13.87 -10.17
CA LYS A 6 -7.81 13.46 -10.25
C LYS A 6 -7.01 14.19 -9.17
N THR A 7 -6.46 13.43 -8.25
CA THR A 7 -5.57 13.94 -7.20
C THR A 7 -4.17 13.40 -7.41
N SER A 8 -3.16 14.27 -7.28
CA SER A 8 -1.76 13.83 -7.23
C SER A 8 -1.53 13.11 -5.90
N PHE A 9 -1.35 11.79 -5.95
CA PHE A 9 -1.21 10.94 -4.75
C PHE A 9 0.21 10.35 -4.60
N SER A 10 0.96 10.27 -5.71
CA SER A 10 2.34 9.79 -5.69
C SER A 10 3.14 10.40 -6.83
N SER A 11 4.46 10.37 -6.70
CA SER A 11 5.37 10.57 -7.83
C SER A 11 5.22 9.45 -8.87
N ARG A 12 5.65 9.72 -10.12
CA ARG A 12 5.52 8.80 -11.26
C ARG A 12 6.10 7.41 -10.97
N PHE A 13 5.44 6.37 -11.48
CA PHE A 13 5.96 5.01 -11.48
C PHE A 13 6.85 4.80 -12.70
N GLY A 14 7.96 4.08 -12.51
CA GLY A 14 8.89 3.71 -13.58
C GLY A 14 9.15 2.21 -13.57
N GLN A 15 10.11 1.78 -14.40
CA GLN A 15 10.56 0.40 -14.41
C GLN A 15 11.04 -0.03 -13.01
N GLY A 16 10.67 -1.24 -12.60
CA GLY A 16 11.01 -1.78 -11.28
C GLY A 16 10.24 -1.18 -10.09
N SER A 17 9.34 -0.21 -10.31
CA SER A 17 8.51 0.31 -9.23
C SER A 17 7.59 -0.77 -8.66
N ILE A 18 7.57 -0.90 -7.33
CA ILE A 18 6.66 -1.81 -6.63
C ILE A 18 5.51 -1.01 -6.06
N ILE A 19 4.29 -1.34 -6.45
CA ILE A 19 3.07 -0.76 -5.89
C ILE A 19 2.46 -1.78 -4.92
N GLY A 20 2.30 -1.38 -3.66
CA GLY A 20 1.57 -2.14 -2.65
C GLY A 20 0.19 -1.55 -2.43
N VAL A 21 -0.79 -2.41 -2.19
CA VAL A 21 -2.16 -2.03 -1.87
C VAL A 21 -2.57 -2.79 -0.62
N HIS A 22 -3.03 -2.08 0.41
CA HIS A 22 -3.54 -2.67 1.64
C HIS A 22 -4.98 -2.22 1.85
N LEU A 23 -5.89 -3.18 1.86
CA LEU A 23 -7.29 -2.97 2.21
C LEU A 23 -7.53 -3.49 3.63
N ASP A 24 -7.87 -2.58 4.53
CA ASP A 24 -8.27 -2.87 5.90
C ASP A 24 -9.79 -2.73 5.98
N THR A 25 -10.52 -3.85 5.83
CA THR A 25 -11.99 -3.82 5.86
C THR A 25 -12.55 -3.61 7.26
N TRP A 26 -11.75 -3.83 8.31
CA TRP A 26 -12.18 -3.61 9.69
C TRP A 26 -12.21 -2.12 10.02
N HIS A 27 -11.12 -1.40 9.74
CA HIS A 27 -11.08 0.06 9.88
C HIS A 27 -11.66 0.79 8.66
N GLY A 28 -12.00 0.06 7.59
CA GLY A 28 -12.57 0.58 6.36
C GLY A 28 -11.63 1.51 5.60
N THR A 29 -10.33 1.20 5.54
CA THR A 29 -9.33 2.04 4.87
C THR A 29 -8.62 1.31 3.73
N LEU A 30 -8.30 2.05 2.66
CA LEU A 30 -7.46 1.58 1.56
C LEU A 30 -6.19 2.44 1.52
N THR A 31 -5.03 1.80 1.65
CA THR A 31 -3.72 2.47 1.72
C THR A 31 -2.84 2.00 0.56
N PHE A 32 -2.13 2.93 -0.08
CA PHE A 32 -1.13 2.60 -1.09
C PHE A 32 0.29 2.70 -0.54
N PHE A 33 1.16 1.91 -1.15
CA PHE A 33 2.59 1.88 -0.88
C PHE A 33 3.36 1.98 -2.19
N LYS A 34 4.46 2.72 -2.18
CA LYS A 34 5.41 2.78 -3.29
C LYS A 34 6.77 2.32 -2.78
N ASN A 35 7.35 1.32 -3.44
CA ASN A 35 8.63 0.74 -3.06
C ASN A 35 8.67 0.39 -1.56
N ARG A 36 7.62 -0.29 -1.08
CA ARG A 36 7.42 -0.72 0.32
C ARG A 36 7.24 0.42 1.34
N LYS A 37 7.24 1.69 0.92
CA LYS A 37 6.96 2.86 1.78
C LYS A 37 5.49 3.26 1.67
N CYS A 38 4.84 3.50 2.80
CA CYS A 38 3.47 4.03 2.84
C CYS A 38 3.44 5.42 2.19
N ILE A 39 2.50 5.63 1.26
CA ILE A 39 2.29 6.94 0.61
C ILE A 39 0.96 7.59 0.98
N GLY A 40 0.10 6.90 1.73
CA GLY A 40 -1.11 7.47 2.34
C GLY A 40 -2.36 6.61 2.20
N VAL A 41 -3.42 7.06 2.87
CA VAL A 41 -4.78 6.51 2.76
C VAL A 41 -5.48 7.14 1.56
N ALA A 42 -5.93 6.32 0.62
CA ALA A 42 -6.60 6.76 -0.60
C ALA A 42 -8.13 6.71 -0.54
N ALA A 43 -8.69 5.88 0.35
CA ALA A 43 -10.12 5.84 0.61
C ALA A 43 -10.40 5.38 2.04
N THR A 44 -11.51 5.86 2.58
CA THR A 44 -12.06 5.49 3.89
C THR A 44 -13.51 5.03 3.72
N GLN A 45 -14.18 4.64 4.81
CA GLN A 45 -15.59 4.21 4.81
C GLN A 45 -15.85 2.96 3.94
N LEU A 46 -14.91 2.03 3.97
CA LEU A 46 -14.95 0.77 3.21
C LEU A 46 -15.41 -0.44 4.05
N GLN A 47 -15.96 -0.22 5.24
CA GLN A 47 -16.48 -1.31 6.08
C GLN A 47 -17.67 -2.01 5.41
N ASN A 48 -17.90 -3.27 5.77
CA ASN A 48 -19.08 -4.07 5.40
C ASN A 48 -19.33 -4.18 3.89
N LYS A 49 -18.27 -4.07 3.08
CA LYS A 49 -18.32 -4.18 1.62
C LYS A 49 -17.38 -5.30 1.17
N ARG A 50 -17.74 -5.96 0.06
CA ARG A 50 -16.87 -6.93 -0.61
C ARG A 50 -16.06 -6.23 -1.69
N PHE A 51 -14.77 -6.49 -1.70
CA PHE A 51 -13.84 -5.95 -2.69
C PHE A 51 -13.04 -7.07 -3.32
N TYR A 52 -12.70 -6.88 -4.59
CA TYR A 52 -11.86 -7.78 -5.34
C TYR A 52 -10.67 -6.99 -5.90
N PRO A 53 -9.43 -7.51 -5.79
CA PRO A 53 -8.28 -6.83 -6.35
C PRO A 53 -8.43 -6.73 -7.86
N MET A 54 -8.22 -5.53 -8.40
CA MET A 54 -8.23 -5.26 -9.83
C MET A 54 -6.98 -4.45 -10.19
N VAL A 55 -6.36 -4.80 -11.30
CA VAL A 55 -5.24 -4.06 -11.87
C VAL A 55 -5.42 -3.97 -13.38
N CYS A 56 -5.17 -2.80 -13.94
CA CYS A 56 -5.13 -2.58 -15.39
C CYS A 56 -4.00 -1.62 -15.73
N SER A 57 -3.43 -1.77 -16.92
CA SER A 57 -2.50 -0.81 -17.50
C SER A 57 -2.97 -0.39 -18.86
N THR A 58 -3.01 0.92 -19.09
CA THR A 58 -3.24 1.50 -20.42
C THR A 58 -1.99 2.17 -20.98
N ALA A 59 -0.85 2.05 -20.28
CA ALA A 59 0.41 2.62 -20.73
C ALA A 59 1.06 1.74 -21.81
N ALA A 60 1.48 2.35 -22.91
CA ALA A 60 2.18 1.64 -23.98
C ALA A 60 3.48 1.00 -23.47
N LYS A 61 3.79 -0.21 -23.95
CA LYS A 61 4.99 -0.98 -23.57
C LYS A 61 5.16 -1.18 -22.06
N SER A 62 4.06 -1.25 -21.31
CA SER A 62 4.09 -1.55 -19.89
C SER A 62 3.75 -3.01 -19.61
N SER A 63 4.44 -3.60 -18.63
CA SER A 63 4.15 -4.93 -18.10
C SER A 63 3.96 -4.85 -16.59
N MET A 64 3.01 -5.60 -16.06
CA MET A 64 2.75 -5.70 -14.63
C MET A 64 2.88 -7.15 -14.19
N LYS A 65 3.48 -7.37 -13.03
CA LYS A 65 3.59 -8.71 -12.41
C LYS A 65 3.09 -8.63 -10.98
N VAL A 66 2.16 -9.51 -10.63
CA VAL A 66 1.77 -9.71 -9.22
C VAL A 66 2.89 -10.48 -8.54
N ILE A 67 3.55 -9.85 -7.58
CA ILE A 67 4.66 -10.46 -6.81
C ILE A 67 4.17 -11.12 -5.52
N ARG A 68 3.06 -10.65 -4.95
CA ARG A 68 2.46 -11.19 -3.73
C ARG A 68 0.98 -10.81 -3.67
N SER A 69 0.15 -11.78 -3.30
CA SER A 69 -1.24 -11.57 -2.90
C SER A 69 -1.46 -12.36 -1.61
N CYS A 70 -1.93 -11.70 -0.57
CA CYS A 70 -2.26 -12.36 0.69
C CYS A 70 -3.39 -11.61 1.39
N ALA A 71 -4.16 -12.35 2.18
CA ALA A 71 -5.16 -11.81 3.08
C ALA A 71 -4.98 -12.48 4.45
N SER A 72 -5.31 -11.74 5.50
CA SER A 72 -5.43 -12.29 6.84
C SER A 72 -6.75 -11.84 7.42
N VAL A 73 -7.48 -12.78 8.01
CA VAL A 73 -8.58 -12.43 8.92
C VAL A 73 -8.01 -11.81 10.19
N THR A 74 -8.82 -11.01 10.87
CA THR A 74 -8.46 -10.47 12.18
C THR A 74 -8.33 -11.62 13.16
N SER A 75 -7.18 -11.71 13.83
CA SER A 75 -6.89 -12.70 14.87
C SER A 75 -6.03 -12.06 15.96
N LEU A 76 -5.97 -12.66 17.15
CA LEU A 76 -5.10 -12.17 18.22
C LEU A 76 -3.63 -12.09 17.77
N GLN A 77 -3.14 -13.09 17.04
CA GLN A 77 -1.78 -13.10 16.48
C GLN A 77 -1.53 -11.89 15.57
N TYR A 78 -2.49 -11.57 14.69
CA TYR A 78 -2.45 -10.38 13.85
C TYR A 78 -2.40 -9.10 14.68
N LEU A 79 -3.27 -8.96 15.68
CA LEU A 79 -3.33 -7.78 16.56
C LEU A 79 -2.03 -7.58 17.34
N CYS A 80 -1.46 -8.66 17.89
CA CYS A 80 -0.19 -8.62 18.58
C CYS A 80 0.95 -8.20 17.64
N CYS A 81 1.06 -8.80 16.45
CA CYS A 81 2.08 -8.43 15.46
C CYS A 81 1.94 -6.97 15.02
N PHE A 82 0.72 -6.52 14.77
CA PHE A 82 0.43 -5.14 14.43
C PHE A 82 0.85 -4.19 15.56
N ARG A 83 0.52 -4.52 16.81
CA ARG A 83 0.91 -3.71 17.97
C ARG A 83 2.42 -3.68 18.18
N LEU A 84 3.10 -4.82 18.05
CA LEU A 84 4.57 -4.91 18.13
C LEU A 84 5.24 -3.99 17.11
N ARG A 85 4.71 -3.94 15.88
CA ARG A 85 5.22 -3.07 14.83
C ARG A 85 5.11 -1.58 15.20
N GLN A 86 4.01 -1.18 15.86
CA GLN A 86 3.83 0.20 16.34
C GLN A 86 4.78 0.55 17.50
N LEU A 87 5.09 -0.42 18.36
CA LEU A 87 6.02 -0.22 19.48
C LEU A 87 7.48 -0.15 19.02
N ARG A 88 7.82 -0.72 17.85
CA ARG A 88 9.18 -0.78 17.32
C ARG A 88 9.26 -0.27 15.86
N PRO A 89 8.99 1.03 15.61
CA PRO A 89 8.90 1.57 14.25
C PRO A 89 10.25 1.60 13.49
N GLY A 90 11.37 1.69 14.21
CA GLY A 90 12.71 1.83 13.64
C GLY A 90 13.51 0.54 13.45
N SER A 91 13.01 -0.61 13.92
CA SER A 91 13.72 -1.88 13.71
C SER A 91 13.43 -2.43 12.30
N GLY A 92 14.48 -2.85 11.59
CA GLY A 92 14.34 -3.43 10.25
C GLY A 92 13.54 -4.73 10.27
N ASP A 93 13.73 -5.53 11.32
CA ASP A 93 12.85 -6.65 11.67
C ASP A 93 12.19 -6.36 13.03
N THR A 94 10.87 -6.44 13.08
CA THR A 94 10.08 -6.19 14.30
C THR A 94 10.28 -7.31 15.34
N LEU A 95 10.54 -8.54 14.90
CA LEU A 95 10.67 -9.71 15.79
C LEU A 95 12.09 -9.91 16.31
N GLU A 96 13.07 -9.25 15.70
CA GLU A 96 14.46 -9.30 16.15
C GLU A 96 14.63 -8.62 17.51
N GLY A 97 15.37 -9.29 18.39
CA GLY A 97 15.54 -8.90 19.79
C GLY A 97 14.37 -9.21 20.72
N LEU A 98 13.28 -9.83 20.24
CA LEU A 98 12.26 -10.38 21.14
C LEU A 98 12.68 -11.79 21.62
N PRO A 99 12.42 -12.15 22.89
CA PRO A 99 12.73 -13.47 23.45
C PRO A 99 11.69 -14.50 22.99
N LEU A 100 11.56 -14.68 21.67
CA LEU A 100 10.65 -15.64 21.05
C LEU A 100 11.43 -16.86 20.54
N PRO A 101 10.91 -18.08 20.70
CA PRO A 101 11.51 -19.27 20.12
C PRO A 101 11.69 -19.12 18.60
N PRO A 102 12.79 -19.62 18.00
CA PRO A 102 13.08 -19.47 16.57
C PRO A 102 11.94 -19.95 15.67
N GLY A 103 11.32 -21.10 16.00
CA GLY A 103 10.18 -21.63 15.25
C GLY A 103 8.97 -20.69 15.24
N LEU A 104 8.69 -20.03 16.37
CA LEU A 104 7.60 -19.05 16.44
C LEU A 104 7.90 -17.81 15.60
N LYS A 105 9.14 -17.30 15.64
CA LYS A 105 9.56 -16.20 14.77
C LYS A 105 9.35 -16.53 13.29
N GLN A 106 9.75 -17.73 12.88
CA GLN A 106 9.60 -18.19 11.50
C GLN A 106 8.13 -18.28 11.08
N VAL A 107 7.27 -18.84 11.93
CA VAL A 107 5.82 -18.94 11.67
C VAL A 107 5.19 -17.55 11.54
N LEU A 108 5.53 -16.62 12.44
CA LEU A 108 5.02 -15.25 12.40
C LEU A 108 5.51 -14.50 11.15
N HIS A 109 6.78 -14.67 10.75
CA HIS A 109 7.31 -14.10 9.51
C HIS A 109 6.59 -14.65 8.27
N HIS A 110 6.37 -15.96 8.22
CA HIS A 110 5.70 -16.58 7.08
C HIS A 110 4.25 -16.10 6.94
N LYS A 111 3.48 -16.11 8.03
CA LYS A 111 2.04 -15.76 8.01
C LYS A 111 1.79 -14.25 8.01
N LEU A 112 2.53 -13.52 8.83
CA LEU A 112 2.27 -12.12 9.19
C LEU A 112 3.47 -11.19 8.96
N GLY A 113 4.52 -11.65 8.28
CA GLY A 113 5.70 -10.82 7.98
C GLY A 113 5.38 -9.54 7.22
N TRP A 114 4.29 -9.52 6.43
CA TRP A 114 3.79 -8.31 5.81
C TRP A 114 3.32 -7.26 6.84
N VAL A 115 2.65 -7.70 7.91
CA VAL A 115 2.22 -6.84 9.03
C VAL A 115 3.42 -6.28 9.78
N LEU A 116 4.40 -7.13 10.03
CA LEU A 116 5.66 -6.79 10.71
C LEU A 116 6.57 -5.88 9.87
N SER A 117 6.26 -5.71 8.58
CA SER A 117 6.95 -4.79 7.68
C SER A 117 6.16 -3.50 7.40
N MET A 118 4.87 -3.44 7.77
CA MET A 118 4.05 -2.25 7.53
C MET A 118 4.53 -1.08 8.38
N SER A 119 5.08 -0.05 7.75
CA SER A 119 5.30 1.24 8.41
C SER A 119 4.12 2.17 8.09
N ARG A 120 3.20 2.36 9.04
CA ARG A 120 2.22 3.46 8.97
C ARG A 120 2.88 4.72 9.54
N GLN A 121 3.95 5.21 8.90
CA GLN A 121 4.35 6.59 9.17
C GLN A 121 3.26 7.52 8.61
N PRO A 122 2.86 8.55 9.37
CA PRO A 122 2.14 9.68 8.78
C PRO A 122 2.95 10.18 7.58
N PRO A 123 2.31 10.51 6.45
CA PRO A 123 3.03 11.12 5.34
C PRO A 123 3.73 12.38 5.90
N ALA A 124 5.05 12.47 5.71
CA ALA A 124 5.74 13.73 5.92
C ALA A 124 5.04 14.80 5.08
N PRO A 125 4.87 16.04 5.59
CA PRO A 125 4.30 17.11 4.79
C PRO A 125 5.08 17.18 3.47
N SER A 126 4.33 17.07 2.38
CA SER A 126 4.93 17.18 1.04
C SER A 126 5.59 18.56 0.96
N PRO A 127 6.83 18.71 0.48
CA PRO A 127 7.33 20.03 0.15
C PRO A 127 6.32 20.65 -0.84
N ALA A 128 5.87 21.86 -0.54
CA ALA A 128 4.93 22.61 -1.37
C ALA A 128 5.37 22.50 -2.82
N ALA A 129 4.47 22.01 -3.68
CA ALA A 129 4.72 21.86 -5.10
C ALA A 129 4.77 23.25 -5.75
N ASN A 130 5.89 23.97 -5.58
CA ASN A 130 6.23 25.16 -6.36
C ASN A 130 6.81 24.75 -7.73
N GLY A 131 6.10 23.86 -8.43
CA GLY A 131 6.41 23.44 -9.79
C GLY A 131 5.31 23.91 -10.74
N PRO A 132 5.64 24.25 -12.00
CA PRO A 132 4.67 24.81 -12.93
C PRO A 132 3.52 23.83 -13.17
N GLU A 133 2.29 24.37 -13.23
CA GLU A 133 1.04 23.63 -13.42
C GLU A 133 1.17 22.52 -14.48
N PRO A 134 0.72 21.29 -14.20
CA PRO A 134 0.65 20.28 -15.23
C PRO A 134 -0.41 20.67 -16.26
N ARG A 135 0.03 20.93 -17.49
CA ARG A 135 -0.84 21.19 -18.65
C ARG A 135 -2.01 20.21 -18.66
N ARG A 136 -3.23 20.77 -18.76
CA ARG A 136 -4.49 20.04 -19.00
C ARG A 136 -4.26 18.99 -20.10
N CYS A 137 -4.30 17.72 -19.72
CA CYS A 137 -4.18 16.62 -20.66
C CYS A 137 -5.45 16.62 -21.53
N GLN A 138 -5.38 17.21 -22.72
CA GLN A 138 -6.48 17.20 -23.68
C GLN A 138 -6.77 15.73 -24.04
N ARG A 139 -7.99 15.28 -23.73
CA ARG A 139 -8.48 13.97 -24.16
C ARG A 139 -8.43 13.93 -25.69
N LYS A 140 -7.46 13.23 -26.26
CA LYS A 140 -7.51 12.86 -27.68
C LYS A 140 -8.72 11.95 -27.87
N ARG A 141 -9.79 12.46 -28.49
CA ARG A 141 -10.88 11.62 -29.01
C ARG A 141 -10.23 10.68 -30.02
N CYS A 142 -10.20 9.38 -29.73
CA CYS A 142 -9.95 8.39 -30.77
C CYS A 142 -11.09 8.52 -31.78
N ARG A 143 -10.79 9.00 -32.98
CA ARG A 143 -11.67 8.80 -34.13
C ARG A 143 -11.70 7.30 -34.39
N ARG A 144 -12.89 6.70 -34.34
CA ARG A 144 -13.12 5.39 -34.95
C ARG A 144 -12.98 5.60 -36.46
N THR A 145 -12.03 4.91 -37.07
CA THR A 145 -11.97 4.69 -38.52
C THR A 145 -13.06 3.71 -38.92
#